data_AF-Q8GGD2-F1
#
_entry.id   AF-Q8GGD2-F1
#
_cell.length_a   1.000
_cell.length_b   1.000
_cell.length_c   1.000
_cell.angle_alpha   90.00
_cell.angle_beta   90.00
_cell.angle_gamma   90.00
#
_symmetry.space_group_name_H-M   'P 1'
#
loop_
_entity.id
_entity.type
_entity.pdbx_description
1 polymer ?
#
loop_
_entity_poly.entity_id
_entity_poly.type
_entity_poly.pdbx_seq_one_letter_code
_entity_poly.pdbx_strand_id
1 'polypeptide(L)' 'VLNLDKCIGCHTCSITCKNVWTSREGMEYAWFNNVESKPGIG' A
#
# COMPACT_ATOMS: atom_id res chain seq x y z
N VAL A 1 8.39 11.87 4.09
CA VAL A 1 7.79 12.72 3.04
C VAL A 1 7.69 11.90 1.76
N LEU A 2 6.54 11.92 1.08
CA LEU A 2 6.30 11.25 -0.20
C LEU A 2 6.20 12.33 -1.28
N ASN A 3 7.04 12.25 -2.32
CA ASN A 3 6.94 13.13 -3.49
C ASN A 3 6.00 12.47 -4.52
N LEU A 4 4.85 13.09 -4.77
CA LEU A 4 3.82 12.54 -5.66
C LEU A 4 4.22 12.63 -7.14
N ASP A 5 5.09 13.56 -7.54
CA ASP A 5 5.57 13.67 -8.93
C ASP A 5 6.47 12.49 -9.34
N LYS A 6 7.06 11.82 -8.35
CA LYS A 6 7.90 10.63 -8.54
C LYS A 6 7.18 9.32 -8.19
N CYS A 7 5.96 9.39 -7.69
CA CYS A 7 5.17 8.20 -7.39
C CYS A 7 4.66 7.60 -8.71
N ILE A 8 5.00 6.33 -8.96
CA ILE A 8 4.59 5.63 -10.18
C ILE A 8 3.45 4.62 -9.96
N GLY A 9 2.86 4.60 -8.75
CA GLY A 9 1.75 3.70 -8.46
C GLY A 9 2.09 2.20 -8.52
N CYS A 10 3.34 1.80 -8.25
CA CYS A 10 3.77 0.40 -8.44
C CYS A 10 3.43 -0.56 -7.28
N HIS A 11 2.84 -0.06 -6.18
CA HIS A 11 2.45 -0.85 -5.00
C HIS A 11 3.59 -1.63 -4.28
N THR A 12 4.86 -1.39 -4.61
CA THR A 12 5.99 -2.08 -3.94
C THR A 12 6.02 -1.82 -2.42
N CYS A 13 5.71 -0.59 -2.00
CA CYS A 13 5.60 -0.26 -0.57
C CYS A 13 4.48 -1.03 0.13
N SER A 14 3.37 -1.30 -0.57
CA SER A 14 2.25 -2.08 -0.05
C SER A 14 2.60 -3.54 0.13
N ILE A 15 3.20 -4.18 -0.88
CA ILE A 15 3.55 -5.61 -0.82
C ILE A 15 4.61 -5.87 0.24
N THR A 16 5.65 -5.05 0.32
CA THR A 16 6.70 -5.21 1.33
C THR A 16 6.15 -5.05 2.74
N CYS A 17 5.29 -4.06 2.98
CA CYS A 17 4.61 -3.88 4.25
C CYS A 17 3.67 -5.06 4.58
N LYS A 18 2.94 -5.58 3.58
CA LYS A 18 2.06 -6.75 3.70
C LYS A 18 2.84 -7.96 4.20
N ASN A 19 3.93 -8.30 3.51
CA ASN A 19 4.72 -9.48 3.78
C ASN A 19 5.32 -9.48 5.19
N VAL A 20 5.81 -8.33 5.63
CA VAL A 20 6.45 -8.19 6.95
C VAL A 20 5.43 -8.15 8.08
N TRP A 21 4.30 -7.46 7.92
CA TRP A 21 3.45 -7.09 9.07
C TRP A 21 2.06 -7.69 9.08
N THR A 22 1.47 -8.01 7.92
CA THR A 22 0.05 -8.36 7.82
C THR A 22 -0.21 -9.63 7.01
N SER A 23 0.78 -10.50 6.89
CA SER A 23 0.69 -11.84 6.27
C SER A 23 0.06 -12.91 7.17
N ARG A 24 -0.21 -12.59 8.43
CA ARG A 24 -0.85 -13.49 9.41
C ARG A 24 -2.36 -13.61 9.19
N GLU A 25 -2.91 -14.75 9.62
CA GLU A 25 -4.34 -15.02 9.54
C GLU A 25 -5.17 -13.95 10.28
N GLY A 26 -6.27 -13.52 9.68
CA GLY A 26 -7.16 -12.47 10.20
C GLY A 26 -6.69 -11.04 9.94
N MET A 27 -5.56 -10.84 9.26
CA MET A 27 -5.05 -9.52 8.85
C MET A 27 -4.84 -9.40 7.34
N GLU A 28 -5.31 -10.36 6.54
CA GLU A 28 -5.11 -10.42 5.09
C GLU A 28 -5.76 -9.24 4.37
N TYR A 29 -6.88 -8.73 4.90
CA TYR A 29 -7.56 -7.54 4.38
C TYR A 29 -6.83 -6.24 4.72
N ALA A 30 -5.95 -6.24 5.74
CA ALA A 30 -5.31 -5.04 6.22
C ALA A 30 -4.10 -4.66 5.33
N TRP A 31 -4.08 -3.41 4.88
CA TRP A 31 -2.99 -2.80 4.14
C TRP A 31 -2.48 -1.57 4.87
N PHE A 32 -1.49 -1.76 5.75
CA PHE A 32 -0.93 -0.64 6.54
C PHE A 32 -0.23 0.41 5.68
N ASN A 33 0.28 0.03 4.51
CA ASN A 33 0.77 0.94 3.50
C ASN A 33 0.02 0.65 2.19
N ASN A 34 -0.86 1.54 1.77
CA ASN A 34 -1.65 1.40 0.55
C ASN A 34 -1.34 2.53 -0.44
N VAL A 35 -1.58 2.24 -1.73
CA VAL A 35 -1.44 3.20 -2.82
C VAL A 35 -2.77 3.23 -3.57
N GLU A 36 -3.21 4.44 -3.87
CA GLU A 36 -4.54 4.73 -4.41
C GLU A 36 -4.44 5.71 -5.59
N SER A 37 -5.31 5.55 -6.58
CA SER A 37 -5.40 6.48 -7.72
C SER A 37 -6.41 7.58 -7.42
N LYS A 38 -6.06 8.84 -7.71
CA LYS A 38 -6.98 9.98 -7.57
C LYS A 38 -7.30 10.61 -8.93
N PRO A 39 -8.56 11.02 -9.18
CA PRO A 39 -9.72 10.92 -8.26
C PRO A 39 -10.23 9.48 -8.09
N GLY A 40 -10.61 9.11 -6.86
CA GLY A 40 -11.02 7.76 -6.48
C GLY A 40 -11.63 7.70 -5.07
N ILE A 41 -12.44 6.67 -4.79
CA ILE A 41 -13.10 6.43 -3.48
C ILE A 41 -12.15 5.94 -2.37
N GLY A 42 -10.98 5.51 -2.84
CA GLY A 42 -9.82 4.90 -2.21
C GLY A 42 -8.81 4.81 -3.34
#